data_AF-A0A1F9QV08-F1
#
_entry.id   AF-A0A1F9QV08-F1
#
_cell.length_a   1.000
_cell.length_b   1.000
_cell.length_c   1.000
_cell.angle_alpha   90.00
_cell.angle_beta   90.00
_cell.angle_gamma   90.00
#
_symmetry.space_group_name_H-M   'P 1'
#
loop_
_entity.id
_entity.type
_entity.pdbx_description
1 polymer ?
#
loop_
_entity_poly.entity_id
_entity_poly.type
_entity_poly.pdbx_seq_one_letter_code
_entity_poly.pdbx_strand_id
1 'polypeptide(L)'
;MENENIVTLQFKLTREKALLLLALFFLCWHPSPLGSETLQLTTYYPAPYGGYVSLLTTGRTLLARDTNVVGIGTGTPNATVKLQVVGGGNGSVDLQVNGRIQVGDGSNNGGMWLSSAQDGFVGNTAGNIGFWTSGVGWNAMQIIKNTGFVGVGTTAPGRRMHVAGDMRIGTSDTLNSGALYGLCHTQTFGTGTSTCRNGTVVTAIYGNECATGGVLLRATGANMMLASSWAPHMAQNCSGTMLCCRIIAGN
;
A
#
# COMPACT_ATOMS: atom_id res chain seq x y z
N MET A 1 3.46 -99.75 -11.69
CA MET A 1 4.75 -99.82 -10.99
C MET A 1 5.72 -98.98 -11.80
N GLU A 2 5.74 -97.67 -11.55
CA GLU A 2 6.70 -96.77 -12.19
C GLU A 2 7.93 -96.67 -11.29
N ASN A 3 9.08 -97.05 -11.83
CA ASN A 3 10.36 -97.03 -11.14
C ASN A 3 10.89 -95.59 -11.10
N GLU A 4 10.84 -94.94 -9.94
CA GLU A 4 11.61 -93.72 -9.71
C GLU A 4 13.09 -94.09 -9.50
N ASN A 5 13.95 -93.63 -10.41
CA ASN A 5 15.40 -93.73 -10.27
C ASN A 5 15.89 -92.67 -9.28
N ILE A 6 16.07 -93.07 -8.02
CA ILE A 6 16.69 -92.23 -6.99
C ILE A 6 18.21 -92.29 -7.18
N VAL A 7 18.80 -91.20 -7.71
CA VAL A 7 20.26 -91.02 -7.76
C VAL A 7 20.71 -90.34 -6.48
N THR A 8 21.49 -91.05 -5.65
CA THR A 8 22.02 -90.52 -4.39
C THR A 8 23.44 -90.01 -4.60
N LEU A 9 23.65 -88.69 -4.56
CA LEU A 9 24.98 -88.08 -4.66
C LEU A 9 25.55 -87.82 -3.25
N GLN A 10 26.57 -88.58 -2.86
CA GLN A 10 27.29 -88.36 -1.60
C GLN A 10 28.45 -87.35 -1.80
N PHE A 11 28.29 -86.14 -1.27
CA PHE A 11 29.35 -85.14 -1.25
C PHE A 11 30.19 -85.24 0.02
N LYS A 12 31.47 -85.59 -0.11
CA LYS A 12 32.42 -85.60 1.01
C LYS A 12 33.16 -84.25 1.06
N LEU A 13 32.69 -83.36 1.92
CA LEU A 13 33.26 -82.02 2.07
C LEU A 13 34.55 -82.08 2.90
N THR A 14 35.70 -81.91 2.26
CA THR A 14 37.01 -81.80 2.93
C THR A 14 37.37 -80.33 3.18
N ARG A 15 38.21 -80.05 4.18
CA ARG A 15 38.56 -78.67 4.61
C ARG A 15 39.06 -77.78 3.47
N GLU A 16 39.86 -78.32 2.55
CA GLU A 16 40.37 -77.59 1.39
C GLU A 16 39.28 -77.26 0.37
N LYS A 17 38.37 -78.19 0.09
CA LYS A 17 37.23 -77.97 -0.83
C LYS A 17 36.22 -76.99 -0.24
N ALA A 18 36.03 -77.01 1.08
CA ALA A 18 35.20 -76.04 1.78
C ALA A 18 35.78 -74.62 1.68
N LEU A 19 37.11 -74.49 1.86
CA LEU A 19 37.81 -73.21 1.71
C LEU A 19 37.71 -72.67 0.28
N LEU A 20 37.86 -73.54 -0.71
CA LEU A 20 37.79 -73.15 -2.12
C LEU A 20 36.37 -72.74 -2.52
N LEU A 21 35.35 -73.45 -2.05
CA LEU A 21 33.95 -73.07 -2.23
C LEU A 21 33.60 -71.75 -1.54
N LEU A 22 34.12 -71.52 -0.32
CA LEU A 22 33.93 -70.27 0.41
C LEU A 22 34.59 -69.09 -0.32
N ALA A 23 35.81 -69.29 -0.84
CA ALA A 23 36.51 -68.27 -1.62
C ALA A 23 35.75 -67.95 -2.92
N LEU A 24 35.29 -68.97 -3.65
CA LEU A 24 34.47 -68.80 -4.85
C LEU A 24 33.14 -68.08 -4.56
N PHE A 25 32.52 -68.39 -3.42
CA PHE A 25 31.32 -67.71 -2.96
C PHE A 25 31.56 -66.21 -2.74
N PHE A 26 32.65 -65.82 -2.08
CA PHE A 26 32.98 -64.40 -1.90
C PHE A 26 33.47 -63.69 -3.18
N LEU A 27 34.01 -64.44 -4.15
CA LEU A 27 34.41 -63.90 -5.47
C LEU A 27 33.22 -63.69 -6.40
N CYS A 28 32.23 -64.58 -6.37
CA CYS A 28 31.00 -64.46 -7.18
C CYS A 28 29.94 -63.59 -6.50
N TRP A 29 29.97 -63.48 -5.17
CA TRP A 29 29.10 -62.61 -4.39
C TRP A 29 29.87 -61.34 -4.00
N HIS A 30 30.09 -60.45 -4.96
CA HIS A 30 30.49 -59.08 -4.61
C HIS A 30 29.23 -58.36 -4.08
N PRO A 31 29.27 -57.69 -2.92
CA PRO A 31 28.19 -56.79 -2.55
C PRO A 31 28.12 -55.70 -3.63
N SER A 32 27.01 -55.63 -4.35
CA SER A 32 26.67 -54.44 -5.14
C SER A 32 26.68 -53.23 -4.21
N PRO A 33 27.06 -52.02 -4.67
CA PRO A 33 26.86 -50.83 -3.87
C PRO A 33 25.37 -50.77 -3.52
N LEU A 34 25.06 -50.97 -2.23
CA LEU A 34 23.74 -50.71 -1.68
C LEU A 34 23.41 -49.28 -2.11
N GLY A 35 22.36 -49.16 -2.93
CA GLY A 35 22.09 -47.96 -3.70
C GLY A 35 22.19 -46.72 -2.83
N SER A 36 22.75 -45.64 -3.38
CA SER A 36 22.79 -44.31 -2.78
C SER A 36 21.51 -44.04 -1.97
N GLU A 37 21.61 -44.20 -0.66
CA GLU A 37 20.49 -44.01 0.24
C GLU A 37 20.23 -42.50 0.25
N THR A 38 19.07 -42.09 -0.22
CA THR A 38 18.56 -40.78 0.19
C THR A 38 18.22 -40.97 1.66
N LEU A 39 19.14 -40.61 2.55
CA LEU A 39 18.93 -40.67 3.99
C LEU A 39 17.84 -39.64 4.34
N GLN A 40 16.57 -40.05 4.25
CA GLN A 40 15.47 -39.27 4.78
C GLN A 40 15.45 -39.48 6.29
N LEU A 41 16.18 -38.61 7.00
CA LEU A 41 16.06 -38.48 8.45
C LEU A 41 14.58 -38.20 8.80
N THR A 42 13.88 -39.23 9.26
CA THR A 42 12.56 -39.15 9.91
C THR A 42 12.70 -39.27 11.42
N THR A 43 13.83 -38.82 11.97
CA THR A 43 13.95 -38.69 13.41
C THR A 43 12.92 -37.65 13.86
N TYR A 44 11.96 -38.08 14.67
CA TYR A 44 11.29 -37.21 15.64
C TYR A 44 12.38 -36.72 16.61
N TYR A 45 13.16 -35.78 16.10
CA TYR A 45 14.14 -34.98 16.78
C TYR A 45 13.46 -33.63 16.97
N PRO A 46 13.34 -33.25 18.24
CA PRO A 46 14.36 -32.33 18.72
C PRO A 46 15.00 -32.84 20.02
N ALA A 47 16.21 -32.35 20.32
CA ALA A 47 16.54 -32.14 21.73
C ALA A 47 15.36 -31.38 22.35
N PRO A 48 14.80 -31.80 23.50
CA PRO A 48 13.52 -31.32 24.00
C PRO A 48 13.41 -29.79 24.03
N TYR A 49 14.54 -29.09 24.21
CA TYR A 49 14.69 -27.65 24.02
C TYR A 49 16.13 -27.35 23.56
N GLY A 50 16.40 -27.43 22.25
CA GLY A 50 17.73 -27.12 21.67
C GLY A 50 17.72 -25.84 20.85
N GLY A 51 18.51 -24.84 21.24
CA GLY A 51 18.75 -23.64 20.42
C GLY A 51 19.80 -23.91 19.34
N TYR A 52 19.49 -23.58 18.08
CA TYR A 52 20.45 -23.63 16.98
C TYR A 52 21.03 -22.25 16.72
N VAL A 53 22.36 -22.18 16.58
CA VAL A 53 23.05 -20.95 16.17
C VAL A 53 22.89 -20.68 14.66
N SER A 54 22.81 -21.74 13.84
CA SER A 54 22.61 -21.63 12.40
C SER A 54 21.79 -22.81 11.86
N LEU A 55 20.96 -22.54 10.85
CA LEU A 55 20.19 -23.52 10.10
C LEU A 55 20.61 -23.45 8.63
N LEU A 56 21.24 -24.52 8.12
CA LEU A 56 21.56 -24.67 6.70
C LEU A 56 20.59 -25.67 6.08
N THR A 57 19.81 -25.22 5.10
CA THR A 57 18.86 -26.08 4.37
C THR A 57 19.25 -26.17 2.91
N THR A 58 19.18 -27.37 2.33
CA THR A 58 19.47 -27.62 0.91
C THR A 58 18.25 -27.47 0.00
N GLY A 59 17.07 -27.15 0.57
CA GLY A 59 15.80 -27.01 -0.14
C GLY A 59 14.86 -26.01 0.54
N ARG A 60 13.55 -26.26 0.49
CA ARG A 60 12.53 -25.38 1.10
C ARG A 60 12.56 -25.49 2.62
N THR A 61 12.83 -24.38 3.30
CA THR A 61 12.60 -24.24 4.76
C THR A 61 11.14 -23.93 5.02
N LEU A 62 10.47 -24.74 5.86
CA LEU A 62 9.13 -24.47 6.38
C LEU A 62 9.22 -24.29 7.89
N LEU A 63 8.91 -23.08 8.37
CA LEU A 63 8.90 -22.76 9.80
C LEU A 63 7.46 -22.65 10.32
N ALA A 64 7.26 -22.94 11.61
CA ALA A 64 5.99 -22.77 12.32
C ALA A 64 4.77 -23.45 11.65
N ARG A 65 4.92 -24.69 11.18
CA ARG A 65 3.86 -25.46 10.51
C ARG A 65 2.62 -25.68 11.40
N ASP A 66 2.84 -26.01 12.67
CA ASP A 66 1.76 -26.34 13.60
C ASP A 66 1.30 -25.12 14.42
N THR A 67 2.21 -24.18 14.69
CA THR A 67 1.95 -22.98 15.51
C THR A 67 1.59 -21.73 14.71
N ASN A 68 1.66 -21.79 13.37
CA ASN A 68 1.23 -20.74 12.44
C ASN A 68 1.94 -19.38 12.51
N VAL A 69 2.89 -19.17 13.45
CA VAL A 69 3.56 -17.88 13.65
C VAL A 69 5.07 -18.06 13.82
N VAL A 70 5.85 -17.26 13.09
CA VAL A 70 7.28 -17.09 13.29
C VAL A 70 7.53 -15.77 14.02
N GLY A 71 8.13 -15.83 15.21
CA GLY A 71 8.60 -14.66 15.96
C GLY A 71 10.11 -14.49 15.82
N ILE A 72 10.54 -13.28 15.49
CA ILE A 72 11.95 -12.86 15.48
C ILE A 72 12.11 -11.73 16.48
N GLY A 73 13.00 -11.90 17.47
CA GLY A 73 13.22 -10.90 18.52
C GLY A 73 12.12 -10.84 19.60
N THR A 74 11.22 -11.83 19.67
CA THR A 74 10.15 -11.91 20.68
C THR A 74 9.96 -13.34 21.18
N GLY A 75 9.71 -13.50 22.49
CA GLY A 75 9.34 -14.77 23.12
C GLY A 75 7.84 -15.04 23.15
N THR A 76 7.02 -14.03 22.83
CA THR A 76 5.55 -14.11 22.81
C THR A 76 5.03 -13.49 21.51
N PRO A 77 5.16 -14.18 20.37
CA PRO A 77 4.63 -13.68 19.11
C PRO A 77 3.11 -13.52 19.16
N ASN A 78 2.57 -12.49 18.52
CA ASN A 78 1.13 -12.30 18.38
C ASN A 78 0.53 -13.43 17.52
N ALA A 79 -0.39 -14.20 18.11
CA ALA A 79 -1.04 -15.34 17.48
C ALA A 79 -1.85 -15.00 16.21
N THR A 80 -2.16 -13.72 15.97
CA THR A 80 -2.95 -13.27 14.81
C THR A 80 -2.10 -12.91 13.60
N VAL A 81 -0.77 -12.83 13.70
CA VAL A 81 0.12 -12.51 12.58
C VAL A 81 0.99 -13.70 12.22
N LYS A 82 1.36 -13.86 10.95
CA LYS A 82 2.17 -15.00 10.50
C LYS A 82 3.66 -14.82 10.74
N LEU A 83 4.13 -13.58 10.63
CA LEU A 83 5.51 -13.19 10.91
C LEU A 83 5.48 -11.95 11.77
N GLN A 84 6.06 -12.04 12.97
CA GLN A 84 6.31 -10.87 13.80
C GLN A 84 7.82 -10.70 13.95
N VAL A 85 8.31 -9.52 13.56
CA VAL A 85 9.69 -9.11 13.81
C VAL A 85 9.64 -7.94 14.76
N VAL A 86 10.26 -8.08 15.92
CA VAL A 86 10.32 -7.05 16.96
C VAL A 86 11.77 -6.60 17.11
N GLY A 87 11.99 -5.29 17.01
CA GLY A 87 13.27 -4.68 17.36
C GLY A 87 13.39 -4.54 18.87
N GLY A 88 14.59 -4.71 19.41
CA GLY A 88 14.82 -4.42 20.82
C GLY A 88 14.62 -2.94 21.13
N GLY A 89 13.74 -2.62 22.08
CA GLY A 89 13.67 -1.30 22.75
C GLY A 89 13.53 -0.08 21.84
N ASN A 90 12.55 -0.07 20.93
CA ASN A 90 12.30 1.02 19.95
C ASN A 90 13.37 1.18 18.85
N GLY A 91 14.27 0.21 18.67
CA GLY A 91 15.19 0.18 17.52
C GLY A 91 14.48 -0.08 16.19
N SER A 92 14.99 0.50 15.10
CA SER A 92 14.53 0.19 13.74
C SER A 92 14.71 -1.30 13.45
N VAL A 93 13.67 -1.93 12.92
CA VAL A 93 13.78 -3.25 12.28
C VAL A 93 13.89 -2.99 10.79
N ASP A 94 15.11 -3.02 10.27
CA ASP A 94 15.33 -2.83 8.84
C ASP A 94 14.98 -4.12 8.10
N LEU A 95 13.98 -4.07 7.22
CA LEU A 95 13.67 -5.14 6.27
C LEU A 95 14.32 -4.81 4.92
N GLN A 96 15.50 -5.36 4.67
CA GLN A 96 16.17 -5.19 3.38
C GLN A 96 15.62 -6.19 2.35
N VAL A 97 15.13 -5.67 1.22
CA VAL A 97 14.66 -6.46 0.08
C VAL A 97 15.30 -5.96 -1.22
N ASN A 98 15.81 -6.86 -2.06
CA ASN A 98 16.26 -6.54 -3.41
C ASN A 98 15.13 -6.84 -4.41
N GLY A 99 14.11 -5.98 -4.44
CA GLY A 99 12.91 -6.20 -5.24
C GLY A 99 11.70 -5.45 -4.69
N ARG A 100 10.54 -6.11 -4.68
CA ARG A 100 9.29 -5.54 -4.18
C ARG A 100 8.74 -6.36 -3.03
N ILE A 101 8.18 -5.67 -2.04
CA ILE A 101 7.27 -6.27 -1.05
C ILE A 101 5.86 -6.17 -1.61
N GLN A 102 5.14 -7.28 -1.66
CA GLN A 102 3.72 -7.30 -1.97
C GLN A 102 2.94 -7.19 -0.66
N VAL A 103 2.06 -6.21 -0.59
CA VAL A 103 1.08 -6.04 0.49
C VAL A 103 -0.31 -6.17 -0.10
N GLY A 104 -1.26 -6.67 0.68
CA GLY A 104 -2.62 -6.91 0.20
C GLY A 104 -3.25 -8.14 0.82
N ASP A 105 -4.51 -8.03 1.23
CA ASP A 105 -5.38 -9.17 1.47
C ASP A 105 -6.01 -9.67 0.15
N GLY A 106 -6.88 -10.67 0.24
CA GLY A 106 -7.62 -11.20 -0.91
C GLY A 106 -8.56 -10.20 -1.58
N SER A 107 -8.76 -9.01 -0.99
CA SER A 107 -9.54 -7.90 -1.54
C SER A 107 -8.64 -6.75 -2.02
N ASN A 108 -7.33 -7.00 -2.18
CA ASN A 108 -6.32 -6.02 -2.57
C ASN A 108 -6.17 -4.83 -1.60
N ASN A 109 -6.66 -4.94 -0.36
CA ASN A 109 -6.42 -3.94 0.67
C ASN A 109 -5.09 -4.24 1.37
N GLY A 110 -4.20 -3.26 1.45
CA GLY A 110 -2.91 -3.48 2.08
C GLY A 110 -2.08 -2.23 2.14
N GLY A 111 -1.12 -2.20 3.06
CA GLY A 111 -0.26 -1.03 3.24
C GLY A 111 0.61 -1.16 4.47
N MET A 112 1.14 -0.03 4.89
CA MET A 112 2.04 0.11 6.03
C MET A 112 1.39 1.03 7.06
N TRP A 113 1.24 0.53 8.28
CA TRP A 113 0.96 1.37 9.44
C TRP A 113 2.24 2.11 9.82
N LEU A 114 2.15 3.43 9.98
CA LEU A 114 3.26 4.31 10.35
C LEU A 114 3.36 4.55 11.85
N SER A 115 2.46 3.96 12.64
CA SER A 115 2.43 4.05 14.09
C SER A 115 1.90 2.76 14.71
N SER A 116 2.31 2.46 15.95
CA SER A 116 1.77 1.34 16.73
C SER A 116 0.31 1.55 17.13
N ALA A 117 -0.15 2.81 17.20
CA ALA A 117 -1.53 3.18 17.44
C ALA A 117 -2.43 2.97 16.21
N GLN A 118 -1.87 2.63 15.05
CA GLN A 118 -2.60 2.45 13.79
C GLN A 118 -3.40 3.71 13.40
N ASP A 119 -2.82 4.89 13.63
CA ASP A 119 -3.44 6.19 13.37
C ASP A 119 -2.90 6.89 12.11
N GLY A 120 -1.88 6.33 11.48
CA GLY A 120 -1.32 6.76 10.20
C GLY A 120 -1.05 5.57 9.29
N PHE A 121 -1.55 5.63 8.06
CA PHE A 121 -1.49 4.52 7.10
C PHE A 121 -1.13 5.03 5.71
N VAL A 122 -0.26 4.27 5.02
CA VAL A 122 0.01 4.44 3.59
C VAL A 122 -0.30 3.12 2.90
N GLY A 123 -1.23 3.13 1.97
CA GLY A 123 -1.62 1.89 1.31
C GLY A 123 -2.73 2.02 0.30
N ASN A 124 -3.30 0.87 -0.03
CA ASN A 124 -4.46 0.73 -0.88
C ASN A 124 -5.66 0.24 -0.07
N THR A 125 -6.83 0.81 -0.34
CA THR A 125 -8.10 0.19 0.04
C THR A 125 -9.16 0.42 -1.02
N ALA A 126 -10.03 -0.58 -1.23
CA ALA A 126 -11.19 -0.47 -2.13
C ALA A 126 -10.83 0.10 -3.52
N GLY A 127 -9.63 -0.21 -4.02
CA GLY A 127 -9.11 0.31 -5.27
C GLY A 127 -8.30 1.59 -5.15
N ASN A 128 -8.45 2.43 -4.13
CA ASN A 128 -7.77 3.72 -4.01
C ASN A 128 -6.39 3.58 -3.37
N ILE A 129 -5.45 4.46 -3.69
CA ILE A 129 -4.08 4.50 -3.10
C ILE A 129 -3.93 5.81 -2.37
N GLY A 130 -3.42 5.83 -1.14
CA GLY A 130 -3.21 7.12 -0.47
C GLY A 130 -2.72 7.04 0.95
N PHE A 131 -2.92 8.16 1.62
CA PHE A 131 -2.62 8.42 3.01
C PHE A 131 -3.93 8.47 3.77
N TRP A 132 -3.99 7.72 4.86
CA TRP A 132 -5.12 7.72 5.79
C TRP A 132 -4.61 8.09 7.17
N THR A 133 -5.42 8.86 7.90
CA THR A 133 -5.19 9.13 9.32
C THR A 133 -6.47 8.91 10.12
N SER A 134 -6.36 8.57 11.40
CA SER A 134 -7.55 8.30 12.23
C SER A 134 -8.48 9.51 12.38
N GLY A 135 -7.94 10.73 12.33
CA GLY A 135 -8.71 11.97 12.52
C GLY A 135 -9.56 12.39 11.31
N VAL A 136 -9.11 12.13 10.08
CA VAL A 136 -9.81 12.56 8.85
C VAL A 136 -10.09 11.42 7.87
N GLY A 137 -9.63 10.20 8.17
CA GLY A 137 -9.75 9.04 7.32
C GLY A 137 -9.04 9.20 5.98
N TRP A 138 -9.67 8.69 4.91
CA TRP A 138 -9.17 8.81 3.53
C TRP A 138 -9.31 10.22 2.94
N ASN A 139 -9.89 11.16 3.69
CA ASN A 139 -9.90 12.57 3.29
C ASN A 139 -8.52 13.21 3.49
N ALA A 140 -7.54 12.56 4.14
CA ALA A 140 -6.18 13.11 4.22
C ALA A 140 -5.60 13.34 2.81
N MET A 141 -5.34 12.26 2.06
CA MET A 141 -5.04 12.35 0.62
C MET A 141 -5.24 10.99 -0.05
N GLN A 142 -5.91 10.94 -1.20
CA GLN A 142 -6.04 9.69 -1.95
C GLN A 142 -6.02 9.90 -3.46
N ILE A 143 -5.65 8.83 -4.16
CA ILE A 143 -5.66 8.70 -5.61
C ILE A 143 -6.69 7.62 -5.96
N ILE A 144 -7.69 7.98 -6.75
CA ILE A 144 -8.65 7.00 -7.25
C ILE A 144 -8.01 6.23 -8.40
N LYS A 145 -7.85 4.91 -8.26
CA LYS A 145 -7.10 4.09 -9.23
C LYS A 145 -7.72 4.04 -10.64
N ASN A 146 -9.04 4.16 -10.75
CA ASN A 146 -9.72 4.10 -12.05
C ASN A 146 -9.58 5.40 -12.87
N THR A 147 -9.39 6.57 -12.23
CA THR A 147 -9.29 7.88 -12.90
C THR A 147 -7.91 8.51 -12.75
N GLY A 148 -7.10 8.08 -11.78
CA GLY A 148 -5.85 8.71 -11.37
C GLY A 148 -6.04 10.05 -10.65
N PHE A 149 -7.26 10.39 -10.24
CA PHE A 149 -7.53 11.71 -9.64
C PHE A 149 -7.09 11.76 -8.18
N VAL A 150 -6.40 12.85 -7.82
CA VAL A 150 -5.89 13.11 -6.47
C VAL A 150 -6.88 13.99 -5.70
N GLY A 151 -7.39 13.49 -4.58
CA GLY A 151 -8.21 14.21 -3.63
C GLY A 151 -7.43 14.55 -2.36
N VAL A 152 -7.51 15.78 -1.89
CA VAL A 152 -7.07 16.23 -0.56
C VAL A 152 -8.27 16.86 0.12
N GLY A 153 -8.63 16.40 1.31
CA GLY A 153 -9.89 16.78 1.99
C GLY A 153 -11.15 16.13 1.39
N THR A 154 -11.05 15.30 0.35
CA THR A 154 -12.20 14.71 -0.36
C THR A 154 -11.90 13.32 -0.91
N THR A 155 -12.90 12.45 -0.87
CA THR A 155 -12.90 11.11 -1.49
C THR A 155 -13.46 11.07 -2.91
N ALA A 156 -14.05 12.18 -3.37
CA ALA A 156 -14.67 12.31 -4.68
C ALA A 156 -14.11 13.52 -5.44
N PRO A 157 -12.83 13.48 -5.86
CA PRO A 157 -12.24 14.51 -6.71
C PRO A 157 -13.03 14.67 -8.02
N GLY A 158 -13.52 15.89 -8.31
CA GLY A 158 -14.23 16.20 -9.55
C GLY A 158 -13.30 16.54 -10.73
N ARG A 159 -11.99 16.60 -10.48
CA ARG A 159 -10.92 16.94 -11.43
C ARG A 159 -9.66 16.15 -11.07
N ARG A 160 -8.63 16.20 -11.93
CA ARG A 160 -7.35 15.50 -11.74
C ARG A 160 -6.70 15.75 -10.37
N MET A 161 -6.84 16.96 -9.84
CA MET A 161 -6.50 17.32 -8.48
C MET A 161 -7.65 18.13 -7.88
N HIS A 162 -8.18 17.72 -6.73
CA HIS A 162 -9.25 18.41 -6.02
C HIS A 162 -8.88 18.54 -4.55
N VAL A 163 -8.68 19.78 -4.10
CA VAL A 163 -8.54 20.12 -2.69
C VAL A 163 -9.90 20.61 -2.19
N ALA A 164 -10.50 19.90 -1.25
CA ALA A 164 -11.67 20.37 -0.53
C ALA A 164 -11.22 21.14 0.72
N GLY A 165 -11.22 22.46 0.61
CA GLY A 165 -10.68 23.37 1.60
C GLY A 165 -9.82 24.45 0.94
N ASP A 166 -8.98 25.10 1.75
CA ASP A 166 -8.11 26.16 1.26
C ASP A 166 -6.83 25.59 0.65
N MET A 167 -6.45 26.14 -0.51
CA MET A 167 -5.17 25.86 -1.16
C MET A 167 -4.34 27.14 -1.19
N ARG A 168 -3.19 27.13 -0.52
CA ARG A 168 -2.23 28.23 -0.61
C ARG A 168 -1.37 28.05 -1.86
N ILE A 169 -1.39 29.03 -2.75
CA ILE A 169 -0.50 29.11 -3.92
C ILE A 169 0.64 30.07 -3.56
N GLY A 170 1.89 29.66 -3.78
CA GLY A 170 3.06 30.47 -3.47
C GLY A 170 3.15 31.72 -4.35
N THR A 171 3.85 32.76 -3.89
CA THR A 171 3.98 34.03 -4.62
C THR A 171 4.78 33.93 -5.91
N SER A 172 5.55 32.86 -6.09
CA SER A 172 6.31 32.54 -7.30
C SER A 172 5.60 31.55 -8.23
N ASP A 173 4.44 31.03 -7.84
CA ASP A 173 3.73 30.02 -8.61
C ASP A 173 2.85 30.71 -9.65
N THR A 174 3.02 30.33 -10.92
CA THR A 174 2.21 30.82 -12.02
C THR A 174 1.42 29.65 -12.62
N LEU A 175 0.12 29.84 -12.83
CA LEU A 175 -0.66 28.91 -13.64
C LEU A 175 -0.33 29.16 -15.12
N ASN A 176 0.57 28.36 -15.67
CA ASN A 176 1.03 28.52 -17.06
C ASN A 176 -0.07 28.16 -18.09
N SER A 177 -0.76 27.03 -17.88
CA SER A 177 -1.81 26.53 -18.80
C SER A 177 -3.01 25.91 -18.09
N GLY A 178 -3.06 25.98 -16.76
CA GLY A 178 -4.17 25.49 -15.96
C GLY A 178 -5.25 26.55 -15.75
N ALA A 179 -6.39 26.12 -15.21
CA ALA A 179 -7.42 27.01 -14.68
C ALA A 179 -7.74 26.62 -13.23
N LEU A 180 -7.96 27.62 -12.38
CA LEU A 180 -8.55 27.41 -11.06
C LEU A 180 -10.07 27.41 -11.19
N TYR A 181 -10.70 26.26 -10.96
CA TYR A 181 -12.14 26.11 -11.02
C TYR A 181 -12.78 26.43 -9.66
N GLY A 182 -14.03 26.90 -9.68
CA GLY A 182 -14.81 27.15 -8.47
C GLY A 182 -14.45 28.44 -7.72
N LEU A 183 -13.44 29.19 -8.18
CA LEU A 183 -13.12 30.50 -7.60
C LEU A 183 -14.21 31.54 -7.84
N CYS A 184 -14.88 31.48 -8.99
CA CYS A 184 -15.83 32.48 -9.42
C CYS A 184 -17.14 31.85 -9.90
N HIS A 185 -18.26 32.54 -9.67
CA HIS A 185 -19.55 32.25 -10.29
C HIS A 185 -20.17 33.55 -10.83
N THR A 186 -21.07 33.42 -11.80
CA THR A 186 -21.88 34.55 -12.27
C THR A 186 -23.12 34.71 -11.40
N GLN A 187 -23.58 35.93 -11.23
CA GLN A 187 -24.83 36.25 -10.54
C GLN A 187 -25.52 37.41 -11.28
N THR A 188 -26.82 37.29 -11.54
CA THR A 188 -27.57 38.38 -12.15
C THR A 188 -27.85 39.48 -11.14
N PHE A 189 -27.93 40.72 -11.62
CA PHE A 189 -28.39 41.87 -10.87
C PHE A 189 -29.45 42.64 -11.65
N GLY A 190 -30.33 43.31 -10.92
CA GLY A 190 -31.37 44.18 -11.45
C GLY A 190 -31.33 45.55 -10.79
N THR A 191 -32.49 46.18 -10.67
CA THR A 191 -32.63 47.50 -10.05
C THR A 191 -32.31 47.44 -8.55
N GLY A 192 -31.62 48.46 -8.04
CA GLY A 192 -31.20 48.55 -6.65
C GLY A 192 -29.83 47.95 -6.35
N THR A 193 -29.46 47.85 -5.07
CA THR A 193 -28.16 47.34 -4.63
C THR A 193 -28.13 45.81 -4.67
N SER A 194 -27.26 45.23 -5.49
CA SER A 194 -27.04 43.78 -5.57
C SER A 194 -25.64 43.41 -5.06
N THR A 195 -25.54 42.35 -4.27
CA THR A 195 -24.28 41.85 -3.71
C THR A 195 -24.04 40.39 -4.08
N CYS A 196 -22.78 40.00 -4.11
CA CYS A 196 -22.38 38.60 -4.25
C CYS A 196 -22.77 37.77 -3.01
N ARG A 197 -23.20 36.52 -3.21
CA ARG A 197 -23.57 35.58 -2.13
C ARG A 197 -22.36 34.76 -1.65
N ASN A 198 -22.50 34.06 -0.53
CA ASN A 198 -21.52 33.09 -0.01
C ASN A 198 -20.11 33.66 0.27
N GLY A 199 -20.04 34.92 0.71
CA GLY A 199 -18.76 35.56 1.07
C GLY A 199 -17.79 35.69 -0.11
N THR A 200 -18.33 35.85 -1.33
CA THR A 200 -17.57 36.19 -2.53
C THR A 200 -17.64 37.70 -2.78
N VAL A 201 -16.69 38.23 -3.55
CA VAL A 201 -16.58 39.66 -3.86
C VAL A 201 -16.78 39.92 -5.34
N VAL A 202 -17.39 41.07 -5.68
CA VAL A 202 -17.59 41.49 -7.06
C VAL A 202 -16.22 41.75 -7.69
N THR A 203 -15.95 41.02 -8.76
CA THR A 203 -14.68 41.03 -9.49
C THR A 203 -14.87 41.72 -10.84
N ALA A 204 -15.96 41.41 -11.54
CA ALA A 204 -16.31 42.08 -12.79
C ALA A 204 -17.82 42.28 -12.89
N ILE A 205 -18.23 43.23 -13.74
CA ILE A 205 -19.64 43.51 -14.05
C ILE A 205 -19.75 43.56 -15.58
N TYR A 206 -20.77 42.89 -16.11
CA TYR A 206 -21.11 42.86 -17.53
C TYR A 206 -22.58 43.25 -17.69
N GLY A 207 -22.90 44.16 -18.61
CA GLY A 207 -24.28 44.57 -18.86
C GLY A 207 -24.40 45.69 -19.88
N ASN A 208 -25.58 45.82 -20.48
CA ASN A 208 -25.81 46.72 -21.60
C ASN A 208 -26.20 48.15 -21.19
N GLU A 209 -26.60 48.39 -19.93
CA GLU A 209 -27.23 49.66 -19.54
C GLU A 209 -26.58 50.39 -18.35
N CYS A 210 -25.66 49.76 -17.60
CA CYS A 210 -25.01 50.41 -16.44
C CYS A 210 -23.58 49.99 -16.13
N ALA A 211 -22.90 49.27 -17.02
CA ALA A 211 -21.52 48.82 -16.81
C ALA A 211 -20.57 49.53 -17.79
N THR A 212 -20.31 50.82 -17.55
CA THR A 212 -19.29 51.56 -18.32
C THR A 212 -17.92 51.32 -17.71
N GLY A 213 -17.29 50.19 -18.07
CA GLY A 213 -15.88 49.91 -17.80
C GLY A 213 -15.64 49.04 -16.56
N GLY A 214 -14.98 47.89 -16.77
CA GLY A 214 -14.49 47.02 -15.70
C GLY A 214 -13.57 47.78 -14.74
N VAL A 215 -13.27 47.26 -13.55
CA VAL A 215 -12.23 46.22 -13.44
C VAL A 215 -11.98 45.96 -11.94
N LEU A 216 -11.68 44.70 -11.68
CA LEU A 216 -10.91 44.06 -10.61
C LEU A 216 -9.87 44.85 -9.79
N LEU A 217 -9.40 46.06 -10.16
CA LEU A 217 -8.38 46.81 -9.42
C LEU A 217 -8.42 48.33 -9.74
N ARG A 218 -9.45 49.07 -9.29
CA ARG A 218 -9.28 50.52 -9.05
C ARG A 218 -9.99 50.95 -7.77
N ALA A 219 -9.43 50.52 -6.65
CA ALA A 219 -9.46 51.34 -5.46
C ALA A 219 -8.12 51.17 -4.74
N THR A 220 -7.14 51.97 -5.13
CA THR A 220 -6.06 52.34 -4.22
C THR A 220 -6.72 52.86 -2.94
N GLY A 221 -6.70 52.07 -1.87
CA GLY A 221 -7.22 52.44 -0.55
C GLY A 221 -8.61 51.92 -0.14
N ALA A 222 -9.34 51.13 -0.95
CA ALA A 222 -10.56 50.48 -0.47
C ALA A 222 -10.30 49.03 -0.02
N ASN A 223 -10.77 48.71 1.19
CA ASN A 223 -10.60 47.40 1.79
C ASN A 223 -11.49 46.37 1.08
N MET A 224 -10.89 45.40 0.38
CA MET A 224 -11.60 44.36 -0.39
C MET A 224 -12.42 43.40 0.50
N MET A 225 -12.28 43.49 1.83
CA MET A 225 -12.91 42.59 2.80
C MET A 225 -14.21 43.11 3.43
N LEU A 226 -14.69 44.30 3.06
CA LEU A 226 -15.96 44.85 3.57
C LEU A 226 -17.08 44.68 2.53
N ALA A 227 -18.14 43.95 2.89
CA ALA A 227 -19.31 43.75 2.03
C ALA A 227 -20.05 45.05 1.66
N SER A 228 -19.87 46.11 2.43
CA SER A 228 -20.55 47.40 2.27
C SER A 228 -19.89 48.36 1.27
N SER A 229 -18.68 48.09 0.78
CA SER A 229 -17.96 49.00 -0.13
C SER A 229 -18.18 48.71 -1.62
N TRP A 230 -19.00 47.70 -1.95
CA TRP A 230 -19.20 47.21 -3.33
C TRP A 230 -20.67 47.06 -3.68
N ALA A 231 -21.49 48.05 -3.34
CA ALA A 231 -22.77 48.23 -4.01
C ALA A 231 -22.51 49.08 -5.26
N PRO A 232 -22.56 48.55 -6.49
CA PRO A 232 -22.63 49.42 -7.65
C PRO A 232 -23.83 50.34 -7.41
N HIS A 233 -23.60 51.65 -7.39
CA HIS A 233 -24.68 52.62 -7.28
C HIS A 233 -25.40 52.58 -8.62
N MET A 234 -26.41 51.74 -8.71
CA MET A 234 -27.11 51.46 -9.95
C MET A 234 -28.10 52.59 -10.19
N ALA A 235 -27.94 53.32 -11.29
CA ALA A 235 -28.99 54.21 -11.77
C ALA A 235 -30.30 53.43 -11.91
N GLN A 236 -31.45 54.12 -11.83
CA GLN A 236 -32.74 53.46 -12.08
C GLN A 236 -32.69 52.80 -13.48
N ASN A 237 -33.04 51.51 -13.57
CA ASN A 237 -33.04 50.66 -14.77
C ASN A 237 -31.75 49.91 -15.15
N CYS A 238 -30.81 49.71 -14.21
CA CYS A 238 -29.68 48.81 -14.49
C CYS A 238 -30.05 47.33 -14.42
N SER A 239 -29.60 46.55 -15.41
CA SER A 239 -29.60 45.09 -15.34
C SER A 239 -28.33 44.50 -15.96
N GLY A 240 -27.91 43.32 -15.49
CA GLY A 240 -26.73 42.65 -16.00
C GLY A 240 -26.29 41.46 -15.18
N THR A 241 -25.04 41.05 -15.38
CA THR A 241 -24.40 39.92 -14.69
C THR A 241 -23.11 40.39 -14.02
N MET A 242 -22.96 40.09 -12.74
CA MET A 242 -21.70 40.27 -12.00
C MET A 242 -20.96 38.94 -11.91
N LEU A 243 -19.62 39.00 -11.98
CA LEU A 243 -18.73 37.91 -11.67
C LEU A 243 -18.30 38.03 -10.20
N CYS A 244 -18.69 37.04 -9.41
CA CYS A 244 -18.45 36.97 -7.98
C CYS A 244 -17.37 35.93 -7.71
N CYS A 245 -16.25 36.34 -7.09
CA CYS A 245 -15.13 35.45 -6.82
C CYS A 245 -14.77 35.36 -5.34
N ARG A 246 -14.32 34.20 -4.87
CA ARG A 246 -13.73 34.02 -3.54
C ARG A 246 -12.21 34.15 -3.65
N ILE A 247 -11.72 35.39 -3.54
CA ILE A 247 -10.29 35.70 -3.52
C ILE A 247 -10.01 36.46 -2.23
N ILE A 248 -9.22 35.86 -1.35
CA ILE A 248 -8.81 36.46 -0.07
C ILE A 248 -7.35 36.88 -0.24
N ALA A 249 -7.04 38.15 0.03
CA ALA A 249 -5.65 38.58 0.10
C ALA A 249 -4.98 37.87 1.30
N GLY A 250 -3.84 37.22 1.06
CA GLY A 250 -3.05 36.67 2.16
C GLY A 250 -2.56 37.81 3.06
N ASN A 251 -2.71 37.64 4.37
CA ASN A 251 -2.02 38.47 5.36
C ASN A 251 -0.50 38.29 5.25
#